data_AF-A0A484GQE5-F1
#
_entry.id   AF-A0A484GQE5-F1
#
_cell.length_a   1.000
_cell.length_b   1.000
_cell.length_c   1.000
_cell.angle_alpha   90.00
_cell.angle_beta   90.00
_cell.angle_gamma   90.00
#
_symmetry.space_group_name_H-M   'P 1'
#
loop_
_entity.id
_entity.type
_entity.pdbx_description
1 polymer ?
#
loop_
_entity_poly.entity_id
_entity_poly.type
_entity_poly.pdbx_seq_one_letter_code
_entity_poly.pdbx_strand_id
1 'polypeptide(L)'
;AENSVAAKSGGCFPGSATVHLEQGGTKLVKDLRPGDRVLAADDEGRLLYSDFLTFLDRDHGAKKVFYAIETREPRERLLLTAAHLLFVAPHNGSAGREPEALSGAGRPPGG
;
A
#
# COMPACT_ATOMS: atom_id res chain seq x y z
N ALA A 1 -21.99 15.74 -7.53
CA ALA A 1 -22.37 14.39 -7.06
C ALA A 1 -21.23 13.46 -7.41
N GLU A 2 -20.19 13.46 -6.58
CA GLU A 2 -18.94 12.77 -6.88
C GLU A 2 -18.45 12.06 -5.62
N ASN A 3 -18.84 10.79 -5.44
CA ASN A 3 -18.07 9.89 -4.55
C ASN A 3 -18.39 8.40 -4.72
N SER A 4 -19.08 8.00 -5.79
CA SER A 4 -19.70 6.66 -5.85
C SER A 4 -18.90 5.58 -6.59
N VAL A 5 -17.66 5.87 -7.01
CA VAL A 5 -16.80 4.86 -7.69
C VAL A 5 -15.83 4.20 -6.72
N ALA A 6 -15.14 4.98 -5.87
CA ALA A 6 -14.23 4.43 -4.86
C ALA A 6 -14.96 3.57 -3.81
N ALA A 7 -16.18 3.96 -3.44
CA ALA A 7 -16.99 3.27 -2.43
C ALA A 7 -17.58 1.92 -2.91
N LYS A 8 -17.53 1.59 -4.21
CA LYS A 8 -18.26 0.44 -4.76
C LYS A 8 -17.39 -0.74 -5.20
N SER A 9 -16.08 -0.57 -5.42
CA SER A 9 -15.21 -1.68 -5.83
C SER A 9 -13.79 -1.70 -5.27
N GLY A 10 -13.32 -0.66 -4.56
CA GLY A 10 -11.98 -0.65 -3.93
C GLY A 10 -10.78 -0.69 -4.91
N GLY A 11 -11.03 -0.60 -6.23
CA GLY A 11 -10.02 -0.70 -7.27
C GLY A 11 -9.49 -2.12 -7.50
N CYS A 12 -8.81 -2.37 -8.62
CA CYS A 12 -8.33 -3.70 -9.02
C CYS A 12 -6.86 -3.69 -9.45
N PHE A 13 -6.22 -4.85 -9.29
CA PHE A 13 -5.01 -5.24 -10.01
C PHE A 13 -5.37 -6.02 -11.29
N PRO A 14 -4.51 -6.02 -12.34
CA PRO A 14 -4.73 -6.87 -13.50
C PRO A 14 -4.49 -8.34 -13.14
N GLY A 15 -5.16 -9.25 -13.84
CA GLY A 15 -4.99 -10.69 -13.61
C GLY A 15 -3.57 -11.21 -13.85
N SER A 16 -2.74 -10.47 -14.58
CA SER A 16 -1.33 -10.79 -14.82
C SER A 16 -0.37 -10.20 -13.78
N ALA A 17 -0.86 -9.47 -12.78
CA ALA A 17 -0.03 -9.04 -11.66
C ALA A 17 0.43 -10.25 -10.83
N THR A 18 1.57 -10.11 -10.17
CA THR A 18 2.22 -11.18 -9.41
C THR A 18 1.94 -11.03 -7.92
N VAL A 19 1.73 -12.15 -7.23
CA VAL A 19 1.52 -12.25 -5.77
C VAL A 19 2.52 -13.24 -5.20
N HIS A 20 3.16 -12.87 -4.09
CA HIS A 20 4.09 -13.73 -3.37
C HIS A 20 3.35 -14.69 -2.43
N LEU A 21 3.80 -15.94 -2.37
CA LEU A 21 3.22 -16.99 -1.54
C LEU A 21 4.14 -17.39 -0.38
N GLU A 22 3.55 -17.92 0.69
CA GLU A 22 4.27 -18.34 1.91
C GLU A 22 5.41 -19.33 1.64
N GLN A 23 5.25 -20.22 0.66
CA GLN A 23 6.24 -21.24 0.31
C GLN A 23 7.38 -20.72 -0.59
N GLY A 24 7.59 -19.40 -0.65
CA GLY A 24 8.69 -18.77 -1.40
C GLY A 24 8.48 -18.70 -2.92
N GLY A 25 7.26 -18.97 -3.40
CA GLY A 25 6.88 -18.89 -4.80
C GLY A 25 6.07 -17.63 -5.14
N THR A 26 5.71 -17.50 -6.42
CA THR A 26 4.76 -16.49 -6.87
C THR A 26 3.63 -17.10 -7.70
N LYS A 27 2.50 -16.42 -7.74
CA LYS A 27 1.36 -16.71 -8.62
C LYS A 27 0.89 -15.44 -9.31
N LEU A 28 0.20 -15.60 -10.43
CA LEU A 28 -0.56 -14.50 -11.01
C LEU A 28 -1.86 -14.29 -10.21
N VAL A 29 -2.32 -13.05 -10.11
CA VAL A 29 -3.58 -12.70 -9.43
C VAL A 29 -4.74 -13.55 -9.96
N LYS A 30 -4.83 -13.77 -11.29
CA LYS A 30 -5.90 -14.59 -11.90
C LYS A 30 -5.88 -16.07 -11.49
N ASP A 31 -4.73 -16.57 -11.01
CA ASP A 31 -4.47 -17.96 -10.70
C ASP A 31 -4.56 -18.27 -9.19
N LEU A 32 -4.84 -17.27 -8.35
CA LEU A 32 -5.09 -17.46 -6.92
C LEU A 32 -6.34 -18.32 -6.68
N ARG A 33 -6.25 -19.16 -5.65
CA ARG A 33 -7.31 -20.08 -5.22
C ARG A 33 -7.53 -19.96 -3.72
N PRO A 34 -8.76 -20.21 -3.22
CA PRO A 34 -9.03 -20.27 -1.79
C PRO A 34 -8.02 -21.18 -1.08
N GLY A 35 -7.44 -20.69 0.02
CA GLY A 35 -6.40 -21.37 0.80
C GLY A 35 -4.95 -21.09 0.36
N ASP A 36 -4.72 -20.37 -0.74
CA ASP A 36 -3.39 -19.83 -1.03
C ASP A 36 -3.01 -18.80 0.05
N ARG A 37 -1.84 -18.95 0.68
CA ARG A 37 -1.33 -17.97 1.66
C ARG A 37 -0.44 -16.94 0.99
N VAL A 38 -0.90 -15.70 0.94
CA VAL A 38 -0.32 -14.60 0.17
C VAL A 38 0.38 -13.59 1.10
N LEU A 39 1.45 -12.98 0.61
CA LEU A 39 2.14 -11.90 1.33
C LEU A 39 1.20 -10.70 1.49
N ALA A 40 1.04 -10.24 2.72
CA ALA A 40 0.19 -9.14 3.13
C ALA A 40 0.90 -8.27 4.18
N ALA A 41 0.28 -7.16 4.55
CA ALA A 41 0.72 -6.30 5.64
C ALA A 41 -0.40 -6.12 6.67
N ASP A 42 -0.05 -6.03 7.94
CA ASP A 42 -0.98 -5.60 9.00
C ASP A 42 -1.13 -4.07 9.04
N ASP A 43 -1.87 -3.56 10.01
CA ASP A 43 -2.13 -2.13 10.22
C ASP A 43 -0.88 -1.35 10.64
N GLU A 44 0.15 -2.02 11.18
CA GLU A 44 1.46 -1.43 11.42
C GLU A 44 2.41 -1.53 10.23
N GLY A 45 1.98 -2.14 9.12
CA GLY A 45 2.78 -2.34 7.92
C GLY A 45 3.80 -3.48 8.01
N ARG A 46 3.71 -4.36 9.01
CA ARG A 46 4.56 -5.54 9.13
C ARG A 46 4.08 -6.61 8.16
N LEU A 47 5.04 -7.30 7.52
CA LEU A 47 4.75 -8.35 6.56
C LEU A 47 4.30 -9.64 7.26
N LEU A 48 3.22 -10.23 6.77
CA LEU A 48 2.72 -11.54 7.18
C LEU A 48 2.15 -12.29 5.98
N TYR A 49 1.85 -13.58 6.15
CA TYR A 49 1.09 -14.34 5.17
C TYR A 49 -0.37 -14.48 5.60
N SER A 50 -1.31 -14.26 4.70
CA SER A 50 -2.75 -14.31 4.97
C SER A 50 -3.47 -15.21 3.96
N ASP A 51 -4.56 -15.85 4.39
CA ASP A 51 -5.33 -16.74 3.53
C ASP A 51 -6.10 -15.94 2.47
N PHE A 52 -5.88 -16.28 1.21
CA PHE A 52 -6.76 -15.84 0.14
C PHE A 52 -8.08 -16.59 0.24
N LEU A 53 -9.18 -15.85 0.43
CA LEU A 53 -10.52 -16.44 0.58
C LEU A 53 -11.28 -16.48 -0.74
N THR A 54 -11.42 -15.33 -1.42
CA THR A 54 -12.19 -15.20 -2.65
C THR A 54 -11.87 -13.88 -3.37
N PHE A 55 -12.31 -13.77 -4.61
CA PHE A 55 -12.31 -12.50 -5.34
C PHE A 55 -13.62 -11.75 -5.09
N LEU A 56 -13.52 -10.47 -4.76
CA LEU A 56 -14.69 -9.58 -4.67
C LEU A 56 -15.13 -9.04 -6.04
N ASP A 57 -14.18 -8.90 -6.97
CA ASP A 57 -14.41 -8.50 -8.36
C ASP A 57 -13.48 -9.31 -9.26
N ARG A 58 -14.07 -10.15 -10.12
CA ARG A 58 -13.36 -10.99 -11.10
C ARG A 58 -14.19 -11.11 -12.37
N ASP A 59 -13.75 -10.41 -13.40
CA ASP A 59 -14.31 -10.52 -14.74
C ASP A 59 -13.15 -10.75 -15.74
N HIS A 60 -13.19 -11.89 -16.42
CA HIS A 60 -12.17 -12.30 -17.38
C HIS A 60 -12.25 -11.52 -18.71
N GLY A 61 -13.39 -10.92 -19.03
CA GLY A 61 -13.62 -10.15 -20.26
C GLY A 61 -13.55 -8.63 -20.06
N ALA A 62 -13.54 -8.14 -18.82
CA ALA A 62 -13.52 -6.72 -18.52
C ALA A 62 -12.24 -6.04 -19.04
N LYS A 63 -12.42 -4.93 -19.78
CA LYS A 63 -11.35 -4.01 -20.13
C LYS A 63 -11.39 -2.83 -19.16
N LYS A 64 -10.30 -2.61 -18.42
CA LYS A 64 -10.15 -1.51 -17.46
C LYS A 64 -8.89 -0.71 -17.80
N VAL A 65 -8.90 0.58 -17.46
CA VAL A 65 -7.71 1.42 -17.54
C VAL A 65 -6.83 1.16 -16.32
N PHE A 66 -5.56 0.85 -16.55
CA PHE A 66 -4.56 0.65 -15.52
C PHE A 66 -3.51 1.76 -15.59
N TYR A 67 -3.08 2.21 -14.41
CA TYR A 67 -1.99 3.15 -14.22
C TYR A 67 -0.74 2.36 -13.83
N ALA A 68 0.42 2.80 -14.32
CA ALA A 68 1.71 2.24 -13.94
C ALA A 68 2.41 3.18 -12.96
N ILE A 69 2.70 2.69 -11.76
CA ILE A 69 3.59 3.34 -10.81
C ILE A 69 4.92 2.59 -10.86
N GLU A 70 6.02 3.33 -11.02
CA GLU A 70 7.35 2.75 -11.13
C GLU A 70 8.28 3.34 -10.07
N THR A 71 9.02 2.48 -9.38
CA THR A 71 10.09 2.90 -8.47
C THR A 71 11.33 3.30 -9.28
N ARG A 72 12.18 4.16 -8.69
CA ARG A 72 13.38 4.66 -9.36
C ARG A 72 14.47 3.59 -9.47
N GLU A 73 14.89 3.03 -8.33
CA GLU A 73 15.95 2.03 -8.24
C GLU A 73 15.76 1.20 -6.94
N PRO A 74 15.69 -0.15 -7.01
CA PRO A 74 15.48 -0.92 -8.23
C PRO A 74 14.17 -0.53 -8.92
N ARG A 75 14.13 -0.60 -10.25
CA ARG A 75 12.92 -0.30 -11.02
C ARG A 75 11.95 -1.47 -10.92
N GLU A 76 10.90 -1.26 -10.15
CA GLU A 76 9.75 -2.15 -10.02
C GLU A 76 8.52 -1.43 -10.54
N ARG A 77 7.60 -2.19 -11.14
CA ARG A 77 6.41 -1.64 -11.79
C ARG A 77 5.15 -2.25 -11.19
N LEU A 78 4.28 -1.39 -10.69
CA LEU A 78 2.97 -1.74 -10.16
C LEU A 78 1.86 -1.24 -11.08
N LEU A 79 0.97 -2.14 -11.50
CA LEU A 79 -0.19 -1.83 -12.34
C LEU A 79 -1.47 -1.93 -11.53
N LEU A 80 -2.27 -0.86 -11.47
CA LEU A 80 -3.52 -0.81 -10.72
C LEU A 80 -4.51 0.19 -11.34
N THR A 81 -5.80 0.05 -11.03
CA THR A 81 -6.80 1.08 -11.38
C THR A 81 -6.68 2.30 -10.47
N ALA A 82 -7.14 3.48 -10.91
CA ALA A 82 -7.06 4.74 -10.15
C ALA A 82 -7.58 4.69 -8.71
N ALA A 83 -8.61 3.88 -8.44
CA ALA A 83 -9.25 3.80 -7.13
C ALA A 83 -8.59 2.79 -6.17
N HIS A 84 -7.52 2.09 -6.60
CA HIS A 84 -6.89 1.06 -5.79
C HIS A 84 -6.00 1.69 -4.71
N LEU A 85 -6.24 1.35 -3.45
CA LEU A 85 -5.54 1.94 -2.31
C LEU A 85 -4.13 1.35 -2.18
N LEU A 86 -3.17 2.20 -1.83
CA LEU A 86 -1.77 1.82 -1.62
C LEU A 86 -1.30 2.30 -0.25
N PHE A 87 -0.47 1.50 0.40
CA PHE A 87 0.29 1.95 1.56
C PHE A 87 1.40 2.88 1.10
N VAL A 88 1.54 4.01 1.78
CA VAL A 88 2.58 5.01 1.49
C VAL A 88 3.39 5.19 2.77
N ALA A 89 4.69 4.89 2.71
CA ALA A 89 5.59 5.20 3.81
C ALA A 89 5.70 6.73 3.95
N PRO A 90 5.70 7.28 5.18
CA PRO A 90 5.96 8.69 5.38
C PRO A 90 7.32 9.04 4.78
N HIS A 91 7.42 10.22 4.18
CA HIS A 91 8.71 10.70 3.72
C HIS A 91 9.66 10.81 4.92
N ASN A 92 10.81 10.14 4.84
CA ASN A 92 11.98 10.48 5.66
C ASN A 92 12.55 11.83 5.20
N GLY A 93 11.73 12.88 5.23
CA GLY A 93 12.26 14.24 5.36
C GLY A 93 12.95 14.25 6.71
N SER A 94 14.26 14.47 6.73
CA SER A 94 15.10 14.58 7.92
C SER A 94 14.29 14.97 9.17
N ALA A 95 14.19 14.06 10.14
CA ALA A 95 13.83 14.42 11.50
C ALA A 95 14.85 15.46 11.96
N GLY A 96 14.48 16.72 11.79
CA GLY A 96 15.36 17.87 11.81
C GLY A 96 14.57 19.11 12.15
N ARG A 97 13.82 19.04 13.26
CA ARG A 97 13.66 20.16 14.18
C ARG A 97 13.17 19.64 15.52
N GLU A 98 14.11 19.60 16.46
CA GLU A 98 13.82 19.69 17.89
C GLU A 98 12.80 20.82 18.10
N PRO A 99 11.70 20.62 18.83
CA PRO A 99 10.99 21.75 19.38
C PRO A 99 11.91 22.32 20.46
N GLU A 100 12.68 23.36 20.12
CA GLU A 100 13.24 24.28 21.11
C GLU A 100 12.07 24.73 22.00
N ALA A 101 11.97 24.17 23.20
CA ALA A 101 11.24 24.79 24.27
C ALA A 101 12.03 26.05 24.64
N LEU A 102 11.65 27.17 24.04
CA LEU A 102 12.09 28.48 24.47
C LEU A 102 11.51 28.76 25.87
N SER A 103 12.08 28.16 26.90
CA SER A 103 11.75 28.46 28.29
C SER A 103 12.45 29.75 28.68
N GLY A 104 11.84 30.87 28.29
CA GLY A 104 12.16 32.17 28.82
C GLY A 104 11.89 32.22 30.33
N ALA A 105 12.95 32.17 31.12
CA ALA A 105 12.97 32.71 32.48
C ALA A 105 14.40 33.16 32.79
N GLY A 106 14.70 34.39 32.38
CA GLY A 106 15.87 35.10 32.88
C GLY A 106 15.75 35.25 34.39
N ARG A 107 16.73 34.72 35.13
CA ARG A 107 16.95 35.07 36.53
C ARG A 107 17.91 36.25 36.57
N PRO A 108 17.51 37.45 37.02
CA PRO A 108 18.48 38.49 37.28
C PRO A 108 19.28 38.15 38.56
N PRO A 109 20.56 38.52 38.64
CA PRO A 109 21.29 38.53 39.91
C PRO A 109 20.95 39.79 40.71
N GLY A 110 20.79 39.67 42.04
CA GLY A 110 20.83 40.82 42.94
C GLY A 110 19.91 40.71 44.15
N GLY A 111 20.51 40.69 45.34
CA GLY A 111 19.87 40.69 46.66
C GLY A 111 20.82 40.10 47.70
#